data_AF-A0A2H6N6Z2-F1
#
_entry.id   AF-A0A2H6N6Z2-F1
#
_cell.length_a   1.000
_cell.length_b   1.000
_cell.length_c   1.000
_cell.angle_alpha   90.00
_cell.angle_beta   90.00
_cell.angle_gamma   90.00
#
_symmetry.space_group_name_H-M   'P 1'
#
loop_
_entity.id
_entity.type
_entity.pdbx_description
1 polymer ?
#
loop_
_entity_poly.entity_id
_entity_poly.type
_entity_poly.pdbx_seq_one_letter_code
_entity_poly.pdbx_strand_id
1 'polypeptide(L)'
;DRDIKSSSVGDEERGSTCVNSSASLSGQDPNTQLVSVLVLKTNELNCVVESKGDDMTLALQVMELTPQHLGNISMWQYIQNAPTGDTNTERSTTTETIQTQPELCLRYEIGPSAAVHSPLAAQNGFFHLLIHSYEAELLTSSLSSIGLFLEDEIIPEVIPMKIEIVNTKITLTDD
;
A
#
# COMPACT_ATOMS: atom_id res chain seq x y z
N ASP A 1 7.96 -0.93 -82.18
CA ASP A 1 8.14 -2.14 -81.36
C ASP A 1 7.47 -1.92 -80.02
N ARG A 2 6.30 -2.44 -79.66
CA ARG A 2 5.68 -3.77 -79.88
C ARG A 2 6.56 -4.96 -79.46
N ASP A 3 6.25 -5.40 -78.22
CA ASP A 3 5.89 -6.77 -77.85
C ASP A 3 6.93 -7.73 -77.23
N ILE A 4 6.61 -8.12 -75.98
CA ILE A 4 6.61 -9.48 -75.41
C ILE A 4 7.97 -10.13 -75.07
N LYS A 5 8.17 -10.57 -73.80
CA LYS A 5 8.15 -12.00 -73.37
C LYS A 5 8.77 -12.27 -71.98
N SER A 6 8.09 -13.15 -71.21
CA SER A 6 8.57 -14.22 -70.28
C SER A 6 9.57 -13.89 -69.17
N SER A 7 9.27 -14.03 -67.86
CA SER A 7 8.94 -15.24 -67.05
C SER A 7 10.11 -16.19 -66.76
N SER A 8 10.28 -16.50 -65.45
CA SER A 8 10.90 -17.70 -64.83
C SER A 8 12.44 -17.75 -64.87
N VAL A 9 13.25 -18.30 -63.93
CA VAL A 9 13.21 -19.38 -62.92
C VAL A 9 14.36 -19.09 -61.92
N GLY A 10 14.23 -19.32 -60.60
CA GLY A 10 14.85 -20.47 -59.89
C GLY A 10 15.61 -19.96 -58.65
N ASP A 11 15.87 -20.69 -57.57
CA ASP A 11 15.56 -22.06 -57.16
C ASP A 11 15.57 -22.13 -55.61
N GLU A 12 14.76 -23.05 -55.09
CA GLU A 12 15.01 -24.06 -54.02
C GLU A 12 16.27 -23.87 -53.13
N GLU A 13 16.26 -24.09 -51.80
CA GLU A 13 15.98 -25.36 -51.13
C GLU A 13 16.18 -25.21 -49.59
N ARG A 14 15.59 -26.15 -48.82
CA ARG A 14 15.89 -26.54 -47.42
C ARG A 14 15.24 -25.79 -46.25
N GLY A 15 13.99 -26.17 -45.98
CA GLY A 15 13.67 -27.13 -44.91
C GLY A 15 14.08 -26.83 -43.47
N SER A 16 13.10 -26.52 -42.62
CA SER A 16 12.77 -27.35 -41.44
C SER A 16 11.47 -26.88 -40.79
N THR A 17 10.51 -27.79 -40.79
CA THR A 17 9.23 -27.74 -40.07
C THR A 17 9.46 -27.96 -38.58
N CYS A 18 8.45 -27.58 -37.78
CA CYS A 18 8.25 -27.80 -36.34
C CYS A 18 8.93 -26.71 -35.47
N VAL A 19 8.28 -26.03 -34.52
CA VAL A 19 7.03 -26.24 -33.78
C VAL A 19 6.70 -24.94 -33.04
N ASN A 20 5.42 -24.74 -32.77
CA ASN A 20 4.83 -23.70 -31.91
C ASN A 20 5.73 -23.27 -30.73
N SER A 21 5.87 -21.95 -30.57
CA SER A 21 5.94 -21.35 -29.24
C SER A 21 4.87 -20.27 -29.14
N SER A 22 3.62 -20.72 -29.33
CA SER A 22 2.55 -20.23 -28.47
C SER A 22 3.00 -20.56 -27.06
N ALA A 23 3.66 -19.62 -26.38
CA ALA A 23 3.76 -19.66 -24.94
C ALA A 23 2.35 -19.42 -24.40
N SER A 24 1.56 -20.49 -24.42
CA SER A 24 0.76 -20.95 -23.32
C SER A 24 0.54 -19.90 -22.23
N LEU A 25 -0.42 -19.00 -22.45
CA LEU A 25 -1.29 -18.50 -21.39
C LEU A 25 -2.17 -19.68 -20.93
N SER A 26 -1.55 -20.74 -20.41
CA SER A 26 -2.24 -21.86 -19.82
C SER A 26 -1.74 -21.99 -18.39
N GLY A 27 -2.54 -21.49 -17.45
CA GLY A 27 -2.37 -21.77 -16.03
C GLY A 27 -2.29 -20.56 -15.11
N GLN A 28 -2.43 -19.32 -15.60
CA GLN A 28 -2.71 -18.23 -14.67
C GLN A 28 -4.22 -18.24 -14.44
N ASP A 29 -4.62 -18.87 -13.34
CA ASP A 29 -5.96 -18.68 -12.79
C ASP A 29 -6.25 -17.17 -12.85
N PRO A 30 -7.34 -16.72 -13.49
CA PRO A 30 -7.70 -15.29 -13.54
C PRO A 30 -8.04 -14.73 -12.14
N ASN A 31 -7.83 -15.52 -11.09
CA ASN A 31 -8.21 -15.25 -9.72
C ASN A 31 -7.02 -15.06 -8.77
N THR A 32 -5.77 -15.20 -9.23
CA THR A 32 -4.59 -14.87 -8.41
C THR A 32 -4.10 -13.47 -8.72
N GLN A 33 -4.94 -12.47 -8.41
CA GLN A 33 -4.51 -11.08 -8.33
C GLN A 33 -3.46 -10.99 -7.21
N LEU A 34 -2.19 -10.97 -7.61
CA LEU A 34 -1.07 -10.72 -6.70
C LEU A 34 -1.07 -9.25 -6.34
N VAL A 35 -0.96 -8.96 -5.05
CA VAL A 35 -0.87 -7.61 -4.52
C VAL A 35 0.38 -7.50 -3.66
N SER A 36 1.02 -6.33 -3.70
CA SER A 36 2.08 -5.99 -2.76
C SER A 36 1.44 -5.72 -1.40
N VAL A 37 1.84 -6.45 -0.37
CA VAL A 37 1.26 -6.31 0.99
C VAL A 37 2.31 -5.80 1.96
N LEU A 38 2.11 -4.56 2.44
CA LEU A 38 2.79 -3.99 3.60
C LEU A 38 1.89 -4.15 4.83
N VAL A 39 2.37 -4.90 5.83
CA VAL A 39 1.66 -5.09 7.10
C VAL A 39 2.26 -4.18 8.15
N LEU A 40 1.41 -3.41 8.83
CA LEU A 40 1.81 -2.60 9.97
C LEU A 40 1.35 -3.31 11.25
N LYS A 41 2.28 -3.82 12.04
CA LYS A 41 2.01 -4.50 13.31
C LYS A 41 2.14 -3.53 14.46
N THR A 42 1.26 -3.67 15.45
CA THR A 42 1.35 -2.93 16.70
C THR A 42 0.95 -3.80 17.87
N ASN A 43 1.57 -3.57 19.02
CA ASN A 43 1.27 -4.27 20.27
C ASN A 43 0.31 -3.49 21.17
N GLU A 44 0.24 -2.17 21.00
CA GLU A 44 -0.61 -1.29 21.79
C GLU A 44 -1.22 -0.19 20.93
N LEU A 45 -2.55 -0.21 20.84
CA LEU A 45 -3.37 0.78 20.16
C LEU A 45 -4.38 1.34 21.15
N ASN A 46 -4.32 2.64 21.39
CA ASN A 46 -5.34 3.38 22.13
C ASN A 46 -6.29 4.03 21.13
N CYS A 47 -7.60 3.86 21.33
CA CYS A 47 -8.64 4.38 20.46
C CYS A 47 -9.71 5.10 21.29
N VAL A 48 -10.05 6.31 20.88
CA VAL A 48 -11.11 7.11 21.47
C VAL A 48 -12.06 7.57 20.37
N VAL A 49 -13.34 7.35 20.58
CA VAL A 49 -14.41 7.90 19.74
C VAL A 49 -15.26 8.79 20.62
N GLU A 50 -15.37 10.06 20.24
CA GLU A 50 -16.24 11.04 20.88
C GLU A 50 -17.31 11.47 19.88
N SER A 51 -18.56 11.51 20.31
CA SER A 51 -19.68 12.05 19.54
C SER A 51 -20.44 13.05 20.38
N LYS A 52 -20.66 14.24 19.82
CA LYS A 52 -21.30 15.36 20.49
C LYS A 52 -22.21 16.11 19.50
N GLY A 53 -23.50 15.84 19.57
CA GLY A 53 -24.45 16.40 18.60
C GLY A 53 -24.11 15.92 17.20
N ASP A 54 -23.89 16.87 16.28
CA ASP A 54 -23.51 16.58 14.89
C ASP A 54 -21.98 16.44 14.70
N ASP A 55 -21.20 16.62 15.76
CA ASP A 55 -19.75 16.45 15.73
C ASP A 55 -19.34 15.01 16.13
N MET A 56 -18.36 14.46 15.41
CA MET A 56 -17.70 13.19 15.74
C MET A 56 -16.19 13.36 15.65
N THR A 57 -15.47 12.78 16.59
CA THR A 57 -14.01 12.71 16.62
C THR A 57 -13.55 11.29 16.87
N LEU A 58 -12.62 10.80 16.06
CA LEU A 58 -11.87 9.57 16.25
C LEU A 58 -10.41 9.93 16.53
N ALA A 59 -9.84 9.43 17.61
CA ALA A 59 -8.41 9.57 17.91
C ALA A 59 -7.79 8.19 18.12
N LEU A 60 -6.66 7.93 17.46
CA LEU A 60 -5.86 6.72 17.59
C LEU A 60 -4.45 7.10 18.04
N GLN A 61 -3.89 6.33 18.96
CA GLN A 61 -2.48 6.40 19.34
C GLN A 61 -1.85 5.01 19.29
N VAL A 62 -0.72 4.91 18.62
CA VAL A 62 0.04 3.68 18.42
C VAL A 62 1.37 3.85 19.13
N MET A 63 1.67 3.00 20.12
CA MET A 63 2.90 3.12 20.91
C MET A 63 4.11 2.57 20.18
N GLU A 64 3.95 1.42 19.54
CA GLU A 64 4.99 0.71 18.79
C GLU A 64 4.40 0.23 17.46
N LEU A 65 5.03 0.61 16.35
CA LEU A 65 4.64 0.26 15.00
C LEU A 65 5.79 -0.46 14.31
N THR A 66 5.54 -1.66 13.77
CA THR A 66 6.56 -2.43 13.04
C THR A 66 6.06 -2.75 11.64
N PRO A 67 6.75 -2.28 10.58
CA PRO A 67 6.42 -2.65 9.21
C PRO A 67 6.95 -4.06 8.92
N GLN A 68 6.13 -4.88 8.25
CA GLN A 68 6.50 -6.19 7.75
C GLN A 68 6.13 -6.31 6.27
N HIS A 69 7.14 -6.61 5.44
CA HIS A 69 6.97 -6.84 4.01
C HIS A 69 6.66 -8.31 3.77
N LEU A 70 5.46 -8.62 3.27
CA LEU A 70 5.09 -9.99 2.91
C LEU A 70 5.34 -10.31 1.43
N GLY A 71 5.80 -9.33 0.65
CA GLY A 71 6.00 -9.45 -0.79
C GLY A 71 4.68 -9.55 -1.56
N ASN A 72 4.74 -10.14 -2.75
CA ASN A 72 3.58 -10.33 -3.61
C ASN A 72 2.82 -11.60 -3.21
N ILE A 73 1.67 -11.43 -2.56
CA ILE A 73 0.78 -12.52 -2.17
C ILE A 73 -0.62 -12.27 -2.69
N SER A 74 -1.45 -13.31 -2.83
CA SER A 74 -2.86 -13.11 -3.15
C SER A 74 -3.56 -12.43 -1.97
N MET A 75 -4.35 -11.38 -2.25
CA MET A 75 -5.14 -10.66 -1.24
C MET A 75 -6.00 -11.63 -0.40
N TRP A 76 -6.69 -12.55 -1.07
CA TRP A 76 -7.55 -13.53 -0.40
C TRP A 76 -6.75 -14.52 0.45
N GLN A 77 -5.57 -14.95 -0.02
CA GLN A 77 -4.69 -15.81 0.78
C GLN A 77 -4.16 -15.08 2.02
N TYR A 78 -3.86 -13.78 1.92
CA TYR A 78 -3.48 -12.99 3.08
C TYR A 78 -4.61 -12.90 4.10
N ILE A 79 -5.81 -12.49 3.67
CA ILE A 79 -6.96 -12.30 4.56
C ILE A 79 -7.36 -13.61 5.24
N GLN A 80 -7.37 -14.72 4.51
CA GLN A 80 -7.76 -16.03 5.06
C GLN A 80 -6.74 -16.60 6.06
N ASN A 81 -5.45 -16.28 5.88
CA ASN A 81 -4.36 -16.80 6.71
C ASN A 81 -3.76 -15.71 7.62
N ALA A 82 -4.40 -14.54 7.74
CA ALA A 82 -3.92 -13.45 8.55
C ALA A 82 -3.75 -13.97 9.99
N PRO A 83 -2.53 -13.97 10.55
CA PRO A 83 -2.31 -14.51 11.88
C PRO A 83 -3.12 -13.70 12.88
N THR A 84 -4.14 -14.30 13.49
CA THR A 84 -4.81 -13.78 14.67
C THR A 84 -3.83 -13.88 15.84
N GLY A 85 -2.94 -12.89 15.95
CA GLY A 85 -2.02 -12.66 17.08
C GLY A 85 -1.30 -13.90 17.61
N ASP A 86 -0.12 -14.22 17.06
CA ASP A 86 0.81 -15.11 17.75
C ASP A 86 1.27 -14.46 19.06
N THR A 87 0.78 -14.98 20.18
CA THR A 87 1.00 -14.48 21.55
C THR A 87 2.38 -14.83 22.13
N ASN A 88 3.28 -15.42 21.34
CA ASN A 88 4.52 -16.04 21.84
C ASN A 88 5.81 -15.50 21.20
N THR A 89 5.95 -14.19 21.10
CA THR A 89 7.29 -13.60 20.97
C THR A 89 7.70 -13.04 22.33
N GLU A 90 8.39 -13.85 23.13
CA GLU A 90 9.16 -13.36 24.28
C GLU A 90 10.15 -12.32 23.78
N ARG A 91 9.84 -11.03 24.00
CA ARG A 91 10.78 -9.95 23.74
C ARG A 91 11.82 -9.94 24.86
N SER A 92 13.08 -10.16 24.49
CA SER A 92 14.25 -9.96 25.34
C SER A 92 14.23 -8.55 25.93
N THR A 93 14.13 -8.47 27.26
CA THR A 93 14.12 -7.24 28.04
C THR A 93 15.51 -6.59 27.99
N THR A 94 15.76 -5.79 26.96
CA THR A 94 16.96 -4.96 26.89
C THR A 94 16.57 -3.53 27.23
N THR A 95 16.78 -3.17 28.50
CA THR A 95 16.81 -1.81 29.08
C THR A 95 15.58 -0.93 28.80
N GLU A 96 14.63 -0.94 29.74
CA GLU A 96 13.43 -0.09 29.76
C GLU A 96 13.78 1.41 29.76
N THR A 97 13.85 2.03 28.58
CA THR A 97 13.31 3.37 28.42
C THR A 97 11.81 3.23 28.28
N ILE A 98 11.06 3.67 29.29
CA ILE A 98 9.61 3.84 29.21
C ILE A 98 9.34 4.73 27.99
N GLN A 99 8.87 4.17 26.90
CA GLN A 99 8.47 4.94 25.72
C GLN A 99 7.16 5.65 26.10
N THR A 100 7.29 6.88 26.58
CA THR A 100 6.14 7.67 27.09
C THR A 100 5.36 8.37 25.99
N GLN A 101 5.85 8.33 24.74
CA GLN A 101 5.22 9.00 23.60
C GLN A 101 4.85 8.00 22.50
N PRO A 102 3.65 8.12 21.90
CA PRO A 102 3.26 7.35 20.73
C PRO A 102 4.17 7.63 19.53
N GLU A 103 4.52 6.59 18.79
CA GLU A 103 5.18 6.71 17.48
C GLU A 103 4.26 7.30 16.43
N LEU A 104 2.96 7.01 16.52
CA LEU A 104 1.94 7.50 15.60
C LEU A 104 0.67 7.93 16.35
N CYS A 105 0.21 9.14 16.04
CA CYS A 105 -1.10 9.65 16.44
C CYS A 105 -1.93 9.97 15.20
N LEU A 106 -3.20 9.58 15.22
CA LEU A 106 -4.16 9.91 14.18
C LEU A 106 -5.38 10.53 14.83
N ARG A 107 -5.89 11.61 14.24
CA ARG A 107 -7.16 12.22 14.64
C ARG A 107 -7.99 12.52 13.41
N TYR A 108 -9.24 12.10 13.44
CA TYR A 108 -10.23 12.41 12.41
C TYR A 108 -11.41 13.13 13.06
N GLU A 109 -11.77 14.29 12.54
CA GLU A 109 -12.85 15.14 13.06
C GLU A 109 -13.83 15.44 11.93
N ILE A 110 -15.13 15.25 12.17
CA ILE A 110 -16.19 15.57 11.20
C ILE A 110 -17.37 16.23 11.92
N GLY A 111 -18.05 17.13 11.22
CA GLY A 111 -19.17 17.91 11.76
C GLY A 111 -18.86 19.41 11.82
N PRO A 112 -19.84 20.25 12.21
CA PRO A 112 -19.72 21.71 12.18
C PRO A 112 -18.46 22.26 12.86
N SER A 113 -17.99 21.65 13.95
CA SER A 113 -16.80 22.09 14.68
C SER A 113 -15.50 21.87 13.88
N ALA A 114 -15.45 20.88 12.98
CA ALA A 114 -14.28 20.62 12.14
C ALA A 114 -14.01 21.74 11.11
N ALA A 115 -14.99 22.61 10.86
CA ALA A 115 -14.86 23.76 9.96
C ALA A 115 -13.69 24.71 10.32
N VAL A 116 -13.22 24.67 11.58
CA VAL A 116 -12.05 25.43 12.06
C VAL A 116 -10.77 25.08 11.31
N HIS A 117 -10.64 23.83 10.83
CA HIS A 117 -9.49 23.37 10.06
C HIS A 117 -9.62 23.71 8.58
N SER A 118 -10.83 23.61 8.06
CA SER A 118 -11.19 23.97 6.68
C SER A 118 -12.72 23.98 6.55
N PRO A 119 -13.34 24.89 5.79
CA PRO A 119 -14.80 24.86 5.56
C PRO A 119 -15.30 23.51 5.02
N LEU A 120 -14.47 22.80 4.24
CA LEU A 120 -14.81 21.49 3.67
C LEU A 120 -14.84 20.38 4.73
N ALA A 121 -14.10 20.54 5.83
CA ALA A 121 -14.00 19.54 6.88
C ALA A 121 -15.31 19.34 7.64
N ALA A 122 -16.24 20.30 7.58
CA ALA A 122 -17.56 20.11 8.19
C ALA A 122 -18.34 18.95 7.57
N GLN A 123 -18.14 18.69 6.28
CA GLN A 123 -18.83 17.66 5.52
C GLN A 123 -17.94 16.44 5.25
N ASN A 124 -16.68 16.68 4.89
CA ASN A 124 -15.77 15.63 4.43
C ASN A 124 -14.83 15.14 5.55
N GLY A 125 -14.86 15.82 6.70
CA GLY A 125 -13.96 15.62 7.82
C GLY A 125 -12.56 16.22 7.63
N PHE A 126 -11.80 16.25 8.71
CA PHE A 126 -10.40 16.68 8.75
C PHE A 126 -9.56 15.53 9.30
N PHE A 127 -8.51 15.17 8.56
CA PHE A 127 -7.61 14.09 8.93
C PHE A 127 -6.26 14.64 9.38
N HIS A 128 -5.85 14.35 10.60
CA HIS A 128 -4.57 14.75 11.17
C HIS A 128 -3.76 13.52 11.53
N LEU A 129 -2.58 13.38 10.93
CA LEU A 129 -1.60 12.34 11.24
C LEU A 129 -0.33 12.99 11.80
N LEU A 130 0.18 12.48 12.91
CA LEU A 130 1.47 12.84 13.49
C LEU A 130 2.30 11.56 13.64
N ILE A 131 3.49 11.56 13.04
CA ILE A 131 4.51 10.53 13.23
C ILE A 131 5.67 11.18 13.98
N HIS A 132 6.08 10.62 15.10
CA HIS A 132 7.10 11.23 15.97
C HIS A 132 8.15 10.22 16.43
N SER A 133 9.42 10.58 16.31
CA SER A 133 10.57 9.78 16.80
C SER A 133 10.55 8.33 16.29
N TYR A 134 10.08 8.12 15.06
CA TYR A 134 9.90 6.80 14.48
C TYR A 134 11.06 6.46 13.53
N GLU A 135 11.60 5.25 13.60
CA GLU A 135 12.59 4.75 12.65
C GLU A 135 12.09 3.48 11.98
N ALA A 136 12.07 3.47 10.64
CA ALA A 136 11.62 2.33 9.86
C ALA A 136 12.48 2.10 8.62
N GLU A 137 12.60 0.84 8.24
CA GLU A 137 13.17 0.42 6.96
C GLU A 137 12.04 -0.09 6.07
N LEU A 138 11.98 0.42 4.83
CA LEU A 138 10.97 0.03 3.85
C LEU A 138 11.63 -0.32 2.51
N LEU A 139 11.16 -1.39 1.87
CA LEU A 139 11.56 -1.72 0.50
C LEU A 139 11.06 -0.65 -0.49
N THR A 140 11.93 -0.23 -1.40
CA THR A 140 11.62 0.76 -2.44
C THR A 140 10.49 0.28 -3.35
N SER A 141 10.49 -1.01 -3.71
CA SER A 141 9.42 -1.64 -4.50
C SER A 141 8.05 -1.63 -3.80
N SER A 142 8.03 -1.66 -2.47
CA SER A 142 6.76 -1.55 -1.71
C SER A 142 6.16 -0.15 -1.84
N LEU A 143 6.97 0.91 -1.76
CA LEU A 143 6.48 2.29 -1.89
C LEU A 143 6.14 2.68 -3.33
N SER A 144 6.91 2.22 -4.33
CA SER A 144 6.63 2.53 -5.74
C SER A 144 5.29 1.97 -6.20
N SER A 145 4.87 0.82 -5.66
CA SER A 145 3.56 0.23 -5.94
C SER A 145 2.37 1.06 -5.41
N ILE A 146 2.59 1.92 -4.40
CA ILE A 146 1.55 2.80 -3.85
C ILE A 146 1.24 3.95 -4.81
N GLY A 147 2.21 4.41 -5.61
CA GLY A 147 1.99 5.47 -6.59
C GLY A 147 0.87 5.13 -7.57
N LEU A 148 0.81 3.87 -8.01
CA LEU A 148 -0.23 3.37 -8.93
C LEU A 148 -1.64 3.44 -8.32
N PHE A 149 -1.77 3.31 -6.99
CA PHE A 149 -3.05 3.49 -6.30
C PHE A 149 -3.50 4.96 -6.27
N LEU A 150 -2.56 5.91 -6.27
CA LEU A 150 -2.86 7.34 -6.27
C LEU A 150 -3.13 7.91 -7.68
N GLU A 151 -2.82 7.15 -8.73
CA GLU A 151 -2.97 7.54 -10.13
C GLU A 151 -4.34 7.17 -10.73
N ASP A 152 -5.21 6.48 -9.99
CA ASP A 152 -6.54 6.08 -10.49
C ASP A 152 -7.43 7.30 -10.81
N GLU A 153 -8.11 7.25 -11.95
CA GLU A 153 -8.89 8.35 -12.58
C GLU A 153 -10.23 8.67 -11.87
N ILE A 154 -10.45 8.12 -10.67
CA ILE A 154 -11.63 8.42 -9.85
C ILE A 154 -11.28 9.63 -8.99
N ILE A 155 -11.93 10.77 -9.23
CA ILE A 155 -11.76 11.97 -8.38
C ILE A 155 -12.29 11.62 -6.98
N PRO A 156 -11.42 11.45 -5.96
CA PRO A 156 -11.88 11.13 -4.62
C PRO A 156 -12.57 12.35 -4.01
N GLU A 157 -13.45 12.10 -3.05
CA GLU A 157 -13.94 13.16 -2.18
C GLU A 157 -12.74 13.81 -1.46
N VAL A 158 -12.59 15.13 -1.61
CA VAL A 158 -11.44 15.85 -1.07
C VAL A 158 -11.58 15.92 0.45
N ILE A 159 -10.71 15.22 1.17
CA ILE A 159 -10.61 15.32 2.62
C ILE A 159 -9.45 16.27 2.96
N PRO A 160 -9.69 17.39 3.65
CA PRO A 160 -8.64 18.22 4.21
C PRO A 160 -7.73 17.41 5.16
N MET A 161 -6.41 17.45 4.95
CA MET A 161 -5.46 16.69 5.75
C MET A 161 -4.30 17.54 6.28
N LYS A 162 -3.81 17.22 7.47
CA LYS A 162 -2.53 17.67 8.03
C LYS A 162 -1.68 16.46 8.38
N ILE A 163 -0.50 16.36 7.79
CA ILE A 163 0.46 15.28 8.08
C ILE A 163 1.71 15.92 8.67
N GLU A 164 2.05 15.54 9.90
CA GLU A 164 3.23 16.00 10.63
C GLU A 164 4.19 14.84 10.83
N ILE A 165 5.46 15.05 10.47
CA ILE A 165 6.52 14.05 10.60
C ILE A 165 7.66 14.73 11.35
N VAL A 166 7.97 14.23 12.55
CA VAL A 166 8.88 14.89 13.49
C VAL A 166 9.91 13.87 13.99
N ASN A 167 11.20 14.18 13.85
CA ASN A 167 12.29 13.30 14.31
C ASN A 167 12.20 11.86 13.77
N THR A 168 11.60 11.68 12.60
CA THR A 168 11.38 10.37 11.97
C THR A 168 12.45 10.10 10.93
N LYS A 169 12.95 8.86 10.88
CA LYS A 169 13.89 8.38 9.86
C LYS A 169 13.27 7.19 9.12
N ILE A 170 13.10 7.34 7.81
CA ILE A 170 12.66 6.25 6.94
C ILE A 170 13.82 5.90 6.01
N THR A 171 14.34 4.69 6.16
CA THR A 171 15.39 4.15 5.28
C THR A 171 14.71 3.38 4.16
N LEU A 172 14.98 3.76 2.91
CA LEU A 172 14.53 3.00 1.76
C LEU A 172 15.63 2.06 1.31
N THR A 173 15.31 0.77 1.21
CA THR A 173 16.25 -0.26 0.74
C THR A 173 15.81 -0.78 -0.62
N ASP A 174 16.77 -1.20 -1.43
CA ASP A 174 16.52 -1.89 -2.70
C ASP A 174 16.18 -3.37 -2.43
N ASP A 175 15.43 -4.01 -3.32
CA ASP A 175 15.07 -5.43 -3.28
C ASP A 175 15.84 -6.30 -4.29
#